data_AF-A0A812M9G7-F1
#
_entry.id   AF-A0A812M9G7-F1
#
_cell.length_a   1.000
_cell.length_b   1.000
_cell.length_c   1.000
_cell.angle_alpha   90.00
_cell.angle_beta   90.00
_cell.angle_gamma   90.00
#
_symmetry.space_group_name_H-M   'P 1'
#
loop_
_entity.id
_entity.type
_entity.pdbx_description
1 polymer ?
#
loop_
_entity_poly.entity_id
_entity_poly.type
_entity_poly.pdbx_seq_one_letter_code
_entity_poly.pdbx_strand_id
1 'polypeptide(L)'
;MVCHGSMPPGKRVGARVHWGMRGRDAPSLVAPFGKPADTRFKLLARAAFGARLLSLAVASIGTGRRHQIRLHAAHLGHAVAADSKYSCLATFSEDQSWCRSTFLHRYRLTFWAPSQQLHDESEAHQCRLPLPPPMRESLRLLSPLSQSSSRELSKWISGDQFDLRSWSDY
;
A
#
# COMPACT_ATOMS: atom_id res chain seq x y z
N MET A 1 -1.89 -2.79 -0.63
CA MET A 1 -2.68 -1.54 -0.72
C MET A 1 -3.43 -1.53 -2.04
N VAL A 2 -4.58 -0.89 -2.10
CA VAL A 2 -5.26 -0.59 -3.37
C VAL A 2 -5.14 0.91 -3.62
N CYS A 3 -4.78 1.29 -4.84
CA CYS A 3 -4.62 2.69 -5.25
C CYS A 3 -5.28 2.96 -6.59
N HIS A 4 -5.59 4.22 -6.83
CA HIS A 4 -6.21 4.71 -8.04
C HIS A 4 -5.24 4.71 -9.24
N GLY A 5 -5.78 4.46 -10.42
CA GLY A 5 -5.06 4.45 -11.68
C GLY A 5 -4.19 3.20 -11.91
N SER A 6 -3.38 3.27 -12.96
CA SER A 6 -2.46 2.19 -13.36
C SER A 6 -1.08 2.42 -12.73
N MET A 7 -0.84 1.82 -11.56
CA MET A 7 0.49 1.91 -10.94
C MET A 7 1.52 1.20 -11.83
N PRO A 8 2.69 1.81 -12.10
CA PRO A 8 3.74 1.15 -12.86
C PRO A 8 4.28 -0.09 -12.12
N PRO A 9 4.79 -1.11 -12.85
CA PRO A 9 5.14 -2.42 -12.29
C PRO A 9 6.23 -2.39 -11.21
N GLY A 10 7.09 -1.38 -11.22
CA GLY A 10 8.05 -1.12 -10.15
C GLY A 10 8.37 0.36 -10.06
N LYS A 11 8.25 0.96 -8.87
CA LYS A 11 8.56 2.38 -8.67
C LYS A 11 9.21 2.61 -7.32
N ARG A 12 10.31 3.38 -7.33
CA ARG A 12 10.95 3.89 -6.13
C ARG A 12 10.69 5.39 -6.02
N VAL A 13 10.37 5.86 -4.83
CA VAL A 13 10.10 7.27 -4.52
C VAL A 13 11.00 7.70 -3.37
N GLY A 14 11.85 8.69 -3.65
CA GLY A 14 12.75 9.32 -2.69
C GLY A 14 12.28 10.70 -2.20
N ALA A 15 11.01 11.05 -2.43
CA ALA A 15 10.48 12.37 -2.14
C ALA A 15 10.49 12.65 -0.63
N ARG A 16 11.06 13.80 -0.24
CA ARG A 16 11.18 14.19 1.17
C ARG A 16 9.81 14.46 1.80
N VAL A 17 9.63 14.02 3.05
CA VAL A 17 8.36 14.13 3.79
C VAL A 17 8.49 15.20 4.86
N HIS A 18 7.67 16.25 4.76
CA HIS A 18 7.53 17.27 5.77
C HIS A 18 6.17 17.14 6.47
N TRP A 19 6.14 17.43 7.76
CA TRP A 19 4.91 17.63 8.50
C TRP A 19 5.05 18.91 9.33
N GLY A 20 4.12 19.85 9.14
CA GLY A 20 4.10 21.11 9.85
C GLY A 20 3.42 21.02 11.22
N MET A 21 3.39 22.15 11.95
CA MET A 21 2.83 22.25 13.31
C MET A 21 1.30 22.28 13.38
N ARG A 22 0.56 22.13 12.26
CA ARG A 22 -0.92 22.21 12.19
C ARG A 22 -1.66 21.02 12.84
N GLY A 23 -1.09 20.41 13.88
CA GLY A 23 -1.71 19.34 14.66
C GLY A 23 -1.50 17.93 14.10
N ARG A 24 -1.93 16.92 14.89
CA ARG A 24 -1.78 15.50 14.55
C ARG A 24 -2.55 15.10 13.28
N ASP A 25 -3.64 15.79 12.96
CA ASP A 25 -4.51 15.45 11.84
C ASP A 25 -4.10 16.05 10.51
N ALA A 26 -3.23 17.06 10.48
CA ALA A 26 -2.77 17.65 9.23
C ALA A 26 -2.10 16.60 8.31
N PRO A 27 -2.31 16.68 6.98
CA PRO A 27 -1.59 15.83 6.03
C PRO A 27 -0.09 16.12 6.08
N SER A 28 0.72 15.13 5.71
CA SER A 28 2.14 15.33 5.41
C SER A 28 2.27 15.86 3.97
N LEU A 29 3.33 16.58 3.66
CA LEU A 29 3.55 17.17 2.33
C LEU A 29 4.92 16.78 1.79
N VAL A 30 5.05 16.75 0.46
CA VAL A 30 6.36 16.70 -0.19
C VAL A 30 6.95 18.11 -0.17
N ALA A 31 8.13 18.28 0.43
CA ALA A 31 8.79 19.57 0.51
C ALA A 31 10.32 19.44 0.45
N PRO A 32 11.04 20.38 -0.19
CA PRO A 32 12.51 20.34 -0.25
C PRO A 32 13.19 20.28 1.12
N PHE A 33 12.61 20.94 2.13
CA PHE A 33 13.07 20.95 3.52
C PHE A 33 12.49 19.81 4.38
N GLY A 34 11.79 18.84 3.79
CA GLY A 34 11.27 17.66 4.49
C GLY A 34 12.37 16.66 4.87
N LYS A 35 12.03 15.66 5.68
CA LYS A 35 12.97 14.58 6.02
C LYS A 35 13.09 13.59 4.85
N PRO A 36 14.29 13.05 4.56
CA PRO A 36 14.44 11.98 3.58
C PRO A 36 13.50 10.81 3.87
N ALA A 37 12.90 10.28 2.80
CA ALA A 37 11.97 9.18 2.85
C ALA A 37 12.10 8.30 1.61
N ASP A 38 12.08 6.99 1.79
CA ASP A 38 12.24 6.01 0.72
C ASP A 38 11.11 4.98 0.74
N THR A 39 10.36 4.89 -0.36
CA THR A 39 9.34 3.86 -0.56
C THR A 39 9.48 3.22 -1.93
N ARG A 40 9.38 1.89 -1.96
CA ARG A 40 9.33 1.08 -3.17
C ARG A 40 7.95 0.48 -3.31
N PHE A 41 7.39 0.52 -4.51
CA PHE A 41 6.11 -0.07 -4.87
C PHE A 41 6.33 -1.14 -5.94
N LYS A 42 5.58 -2.25 -5.84
CA LYS A 42 5.44 -3.26 -6.89
C LYS A 42 3.97 -3.47 -7.18
N LEU A 43 3.61 -3.46 -8.46
CA LEU A 43 2.26 -3.78 -8.92
C LEU A 43 2.04 -5.29 -8.83
N LEU A 44 0.91 -5.71 -8.28
CA LEU A 44 0.49 -7.11 -8.28
C LEU A 44 -0.63 -7.37 -9.28
N ALA A 45 -1.66 -6.52 -9.28
CA ALA A 45 -2.83 -6.71 -10.12
C ALA A 45 -3.41 -5.38 -10.56
N ARG A 46 -4.01 -5.36 -11.75
CA ARG A 46 -4.88 -4.27 -12.20
C ARG A 46 -6.33 -4.72 -12.14
N ALA A 47 -7.17 -3.86 -11.61
CA ALA A 47 -8.59 -4.12 -11.47
C ALA A 47 -9.40 -2.87 -11.80
N ALA A 48 -10.71 -3.02 -11.90
CA ALA A 48 -11.64 -1.92 -12.04
C ALA A 48 -12.75 -1.99 -10.99
N PHE A 49 -13.29 -0.82 -10.64
CA PHE A 49 -14.55 -0.67 -9.95
C PHE A 49 -15.42 0.30 -10.77
N GLY A 50 -16.45 -0.22 -11.44
CA GLY A 50 -17.17 0.54 -12.47
C GLY A 50 -16.20 1.03 -13.56
N ALA A 51 -16.22 2.34 -13.84
CA ALA A 51 -15.33 2.97 -14.82
C ALA A 51 -13.92 3.29 -14.29
N ARG A 52 -13.64 3.08 -12.99
CA ARG A 52 -12.36 3.44 -12.39
C ARG A 52 -11.34 2.34 -12.47
N LEU A 53 -10.15 2.71 -12.93
CA LEU A 53 -8.97 1.87 -12.90
C LEU A 53 -8.33 1.89 -11.51
N LEU A 54 -8.03 0.71 -10.99
CA LEU A 54 -7.41 0.49 -9.69
C LEU A 54 -6.20 -0.46 -9.82
N SER A 55 -5.26 -0.33 -8.89
CA SER A 55 -4.09 -1.18 -8.80
C SER A 55 -3.93 -1.75 -7.40
N LEU A 56 -3.85 -3.07 -7.30
CA LEU A 56 -3.35 -3.75 -6.10
C LEU A 56 -1.82 -3.71 -6.15
N ALA A 57 -1.20 -3.12 -5.14
CA ALA A 57 0.25 -3.00 -5.04
C ALA A 57 0.75 -3.35 -3.63
N VAL A 58 2.01 -3.79 -3.57
CA VAL A 58 2.76 -3.91 -2.31
C VAL A 58 3.76 -2.77 -2.21
N ALA A 59 3.95 -2.30 -0.98
CA ALA A 59 4.92 -1.26 -0.68
C ALA A 59 5.94 -1.77 0.34
N SER A 60 7.22 -1.43 0.11
CA SER A 60 8.32 -1.62 1.05
C SER A 60 8.89 -0.26 1.41
N ILE A 61 9.07 0.00 2.70
CA ILE A 61 9.62 1.27 3.19
C ILE A 61 11.07 1.09 3.62
N GLY A 62 11.96 2.00 3.19
CA GLY A 62 13.29 2.14 3.76
C GLY A 62 13.31 3.06 4.99
N THR A 63 12.25 3.85 5.19
CA THR A 63 12.10 4.80 6.29
C THR A 63 10.67 4.81 6.83
N GLY A 64 10.46 5.19 8.08
CA GLY A 64 9.13 5.23 8.72
C GLY A 64 8.56 6.64 8.93
N ARG A 65 8.45 7.48 7.90
CA ARG A 65 7.89 8.85 8.06
C ARG A 65 6.35 8.83 8.14
N ARG A 66 5.78 9.85 8.80
CA ARG A 66 4.32 9.98 8.97
C ARG A 66 3.61 10.03 7.61
N HIS A 67 2.64 9.15 7.41
CA HIS A 67 1.88 8.98 6.16
C HIS A 67 2.72 8.67 4.91
N GLN A 68 3.97 8.22 5.05
CA GLN A 68 4.91 8.14 3.93
C GLN A 68 4.37 7.40 2.70
N ILE A 69 3.84 6.18 2.88
CA ILE A 69 3.30 5.38 1.77
C ILE A 69 2.13 6.12 1.08
N ARG A 70 1.20 6.68 1.86
CA ARG A 70 0.01 7.39 1.37
C ARG A 70 0.40 8.63 0.56
N LEU A 71 1.30 9.45 1.12
CA LEU A 71 1.83 10.65 0.47
C LEU A 71 2.60 10.31 -0.81
N HIS A 72 3.49 9.31 -0.78
CA HIS A 72 4.28 8.92 -1.95
C HIS A 72 3.41 8.33 -3.06
N ALA A 73 2.40 7.53 -2.72
CA ALA A 73 1.45 7.01 -3.70
C ALA A 73 0.67 8.14 -4.38
N ALA A 74 0.15 9.10 -3.61
CA ALA A 74 -0.52 10.27 -4.15
C ALA A 74 0.41 11.20 -4.95
N HIS A 75 1.67 11.37 -4.52
CA HIS A 75 2.69 12.12 -5.25
C HIS A 75 3.00 11.51 -6.62
N LEU A 76 2.84 10.19 -6.76
CA LEU A 76 2.92 9.49 -8.05
C LEU A 76 1.64 9.58 -8.89
N GLY A 77 0.58 10.23 -8.40
CA GLY A 77 -0.74 10.25 -9.05
C GLY A 77 -1.61 9.02 -8.77
N HIS A 78 -1.22 8.17 -7.81
CA HIS A 78 -1.89 6.92 -7.46
C HIS A 78 -2.31 6.92 -5.99
N ALA A 79 -3.20 7.84 -5.60
CA ALA A 79 -3.68 7.92 -4.23
C ALA A 79 -4.28 6.58 -3.76
N VAL A 80 -4.10 6.26 -2.47
CA VAL A 80 -4.67 5.05 -1.86
C VAL A 80 -6.20 5.16 -1.86
N ALA A 81 -6.90 4.06 -2.11
CA ALA A 81 -8.37 4.03 -2.08
C ALA A 81 -8.89 4.36 -0.66
N ALA A 82 -10.00 5.08 -0.59
CA ALA A 82 -10.62 5.57 0.65
C ALA A 82 -9.65 6.38 1.53
N ASP A 83 -8.77 7.16 0.90
CA ASP A 83 -7.83 8.06 1.58
C ASP A 83 -8.36 9.50 1.63
N SER A 84 -8.99 9.86 2.75
CA SER A 84 -9.58 11.20 2.94
C SER A 84 -8.59 12.37 2.91
N LYS A 85 -7.28 12.11 3.02
CA LYS A 85 -6.25 13.18 3.11
C LYS A 85 -5.56 13.44 1.78
N TYR A 86 -5.37 12.40 0.97
CA TYR A 86 -4.55 12.48 -0.24
C TYR A 86 -5.31 12.20 -1.54
N SER A 87 -6.62 11.95 -1.46
CA SER A 87 -7.51 11.94 -2.62
C SER A 87 -8.39 13.20 -2.62
N CYS A 88 -8.94 13.57 -3.78
CA CYS A 88 -9.93 14.64 -3.84
C CYS A 88 -11.26 14.17 -3.24
N LEU A 89 -12.08 15.12 -2.79
CA LEU A 89 -13.33 14.81 -2.08
C LEU A 89 -14.28 13.93 -2.90
N ALA A 90 -14.38 14.15 -4.21
CA ALA A 90 -15.21 13.34 -5.10
C ALA A 90 -14.74 11.87 -5.14
N THR A 91 -13.44 11.64 -5.35
CA THR A 91 -12.87 10.28 -5.35
C THR A 91 -13.06 9.61 -3.99
N PHE A 92 -12.77 10.31 -2.88
CA PHE A 92 -12.98 9.78 -1.54
C PHE A 92 -14.45 9.39 -1.31
N SER A 93 -15.39 10.29 -1.62
CA SER A 93 -16.82 10.06 -1.41
C SER A 93 -17.33 8.85 -2.18
N GLU A 94 -16.87 8.66 -3.42
CA GLU A 94 -17.25 7.51 -4.23
C GLU A 94 -16.62 6.20 -3.72
N ASP A 95 -15.37 6.26 -3.22
CA ASP A 95 -14.70 5.08 -2.64
C ASP A 95 -15.46 4.49 -1.47
N GLN A 96 -16.17 5.32 -0.69
CA GLN A 96 -16.97 4.87 0.45
C GLN A 96 -18.07 3.87 0.09
N SER A 97 -18.47 3.78 -1.19
CA SER A 97 -19.46 2.79 -1.66
C SER A 97 -18.94 1.34 -1.62
N TRP A 98 -17.62 1.13 -1.73
CA TRP A 98 -17.01 -0.20 -1.83
C TRP A 98 -15.86 -0.42 -0.84
N CYS A 99 -15.26 0.65 -0.33
CA CYS A 99 -14.15 0.64 0.61
C CYS A 99 -14.38 1.65 1.72
N ARG A 100 -14.64 1.17 2.95
CA ARG A 100 -15.03 2.03 4.09
C ARG A 100 -13.86 2.69 4.82
N SER A 101 -12.63 2.26 4.58
CA SER A 101 -11.44 2.76 5.25
C SER A 101 -10.25 2.69 4.31
N THR A 102 -9.24 3.54 4.55
CA THR A 102 -8.04 3.61 3.70
C THR A 102 -7.45 2.22 3.44
N PHE A 103 -7.37 1.83 2.16
CA PHE A 103 -6.95 0.48 1.76
C PHE A 103 -5.42 0.32 1.86
N LEU A 104 -4.90 0.30 3.07
CA LEU A 104 -3.50 0.12 3.40
C LEU A 104 -3.37 -0.87 4.58
N HIS A 105 -2.74 -2.01 4.32
CA HIS A 105 -2.55 -3.08 5.29
C HIS A 105 -1.07 -3.44 5.43
N ARG A 106 -0.61 -3.62 6.68
CA ARG A 106 0.72 -4.14 6.99
C ARG A 106 0.64 -5.66 7.07
N TYR A 107 0.83 -6.32 5.93
CA TYR A 107 0.71 -7.77 5.83
C TYR A 107 1.97 -8.53 6.25
N ARG A 108 3.15 -7.89 6.30
CA ARG A 108 4.42 -8.55 6.66
C ARG A 108 5.29 -7.63 7.51
N LEU A 109 5.90 -8.20 8.54
CA LEU A 109 6.95 -7.59 9.35
C LEU A 109 8.09 -8.60 9.50
N THR A 110 9.33 -8.11 9.40
CA THR A 110 10.53 -8.90 9.62
C THR A 110 11.45 -8.12 10.55
N PHE A 111 11.99 -8.79 11.57
CA PHE A 111 12.84 -8.19 12.60
C PHE A 111 13.81 -9.22 13.17
N TRP A 112 14.93 -8.76 13.71
CA TRP A 112 15.91 -9.60 14.39
C TRP A 112 15.71 -9.52 15.91
N ALA A 113 16.00 -10.61 16.61
CA ALA A 113 16.11 -10.55 18.07
C ALA A 113 17.31 -9.65 18.45
N PRO A 114 17.28 -8.97 19.62
CA PRO A 114 18.34 -8.05 20.00
C PRO A 114 19.75 -8.66 20.04
N SER A 115 19.85 -9.98 20.24
CA SER A 115 21.10 -10.74 20.30
C SER A 115 21.62 -11.21 18.94
N GLN A 116 20.84 -11.08 17.86
CA GLN A 116 21.20 -11.56 16.53
C GLN A 116 21.90 -10.46 15.72
N GLN A 117 22.91 -10.83 14.93
CA GLN A 117 23.55 -9.88 14.01
C GLN A 117 22.59 -9.54 12.86
N LEU A 118 22.53 -8.25 12.50
CA LEU A 118 21.62 -7.66 11.50
C LEU A 118 21.84 -8.12 10.04
N HIS A 119 22.56 -9.21 9.81
CA HIS A 119 23.06 -9.58 8.49
C HIS A 119 22.68 -10.99 8.03
N ASP A 120 22.06 -11.80 8.89
CA ASP A 120 21.51 -13.10 8.49
C ASP A 120 19.98 -13.04 8.39
N GLU A 121 19.44 -13.11 7.17
CA GLU A 121 17.99 -13.16 6.95
C GLU A 121 17.37 -14.47 7.43
N SER A 122 18.15 -15.55 7.50
CA SER A 122 17.67 -16.87 7.96
C SER A 122 17.33 -16.87 9.45
N GLU A 123 17.93 -15.95 10.20
CA GLU A 123 17.70 -15.75 11.63
C GLU A 123 16.59 -14.74 11.94
N ALA A 124 16.05 -14.05 10.92
CA ALA A 124 15.05 -13.02 11.12
C ALA A 124 13.68 -13.60 11.46
N HIS A 125 13.07 -13.08 12.53
CA HIS A 125 11.69 -13.39 12.88
C HIS A 125 10.74 -12.74 11.86
N GLN A 126 9.74 -13.50 11.41
CA GLN A 126 8.77 -13.03 10.42
C GLN A 126 7.33 -13.25 10.89
N CYS A 127 6.53 -12.20 10.75
CA CYS A 127 5.09 -12.26 10.95
C CYS A 127 4.39 -11.90 9.64
N ARG A 128 3.44 -12.74 9.20
CA ARG A 128 2.54 -12.48 8.07
C ARG A 128 1.11 -12.42 8.58
N LEU A 129 0.35 -11.43 8.12
CA LEU A 129 -1.04 -11.24 8.47
C LEU A 129 -1.86 -11.10 7.18
N PRO A 130 -2.82 -12.01 6.93
CA PRO A 130 -3.72 -11.88 5.80
C PRO A 130 -4.54 -10.58 5.89
N LEU A 131 -5.16 -10.21 4.77
CA LEU A 131 -6.07 -9.07 4.78
C LEU A 131 -7.22 -9.33 5.75
N PRO A 132 -7.60 -8.34 6.58
CA PRO A 132 -8.75 -8.47 7.46
C PRO A 132 -10.03 -8.65 6.62
N PRO A 133 -11.07 -9.31 7.16
CA PRO A 133 -12.29 -9.62 6.41
C PRO A 133 -12.90 -8.44 5.63
N PRO A 134 -13.06 -7.23 6.21
CA PRO A 134 -13.63 -6.10 5.47
C PRO A 134 -12.82 -5.68 4.23
N MET A 135 -11.49 -5.81 4.27
CA MET A 135 -10.64 -5.50 3.11
C MET A 135 -10.72 -6.57 2.04
N ARG A 136 -10.93 -7.84 2.43
CA ARG A 136 -11.16 -8.94 1.48
C ARG A 136 -12.50 -8.79 0.78
N GLU A 137 -13.54 -8.37 1.50
CA GLU A 137 -14.85 -8.04 0.93
C GLU A 137 -14.74 -6.93 -0.11
N SER A 138 -14.05 -5.84 0.21
CA SER A 138 -13.78 -4.76 -0.77
C SER A 138 -13.02 -5.26 -2.01
N LEU A 139 -12.04 -6.18 -1.88
CA LEU A 139 -11.35 -6.75 -3.04
C LEU A 139 -12.25 -7.62 -3.92
N ARG A 140 -13.22 -8.32 -3.34
CA ARG A 140 -14.18 -9.16 -4.10
C ARG A 140 -15.09 -8.34 -5.00
N LEU A 141 -15.27 -7.05 -4.69
CA LEU A 141 -16.04 -6.12 -5.52
C LEU A 141 -15.26 -5.62 -6.75
N LEU A 142 -13.96 -5.88 -6.84
CA LEU A 142 -13.11 -5.41 -7.92
C LEU A 142 -13.09 -6.40 -9.08
N SER A 143 -13.25 -5.91 -10.31
CA SER A 143 -13.15 -6.72 -11.53
C SER A 143 -11.70 -6.77 -12.02
N PRO A 144 -11.01 -7.93 -12.06
CA PRO A 144 -9.66 -8.04 -12.59
C PRO A 144 -9.62 -7.73 -14.09
N LEU A 145 -8.56 -7.05 -14.55
CA LEU A 145 -8.40 -6.70 -15.98
C LEU A 145 -7.67 -7.77 -16.81
N SER A 146 -7.14 -8.81 -16.16
CA SER A 146 -6.42 -9.91 -16.82
C SER A 146 -6.48 -11.17 -15.98
N GLN A 147 -6.19 -12.32 -16.60
CA GLN A 147 -6.08 -13.59 -15.88
C GLN A 147 -4.98 -13.54 -14.80
N SER A 148 -3.86 -12.86 -15.07
CA SER A 148 -2.81 -12.66 -14.07
C SER A 148 -3.29 -11.82 -12.88
N SER A 149 -4.04 -10.75 -13.14
CA SER A 149 -4.64 -9.90 -12.11
C SER A 149 -5.65 -10.67 -11.27
N SER A 150 -6.46 -11.53 -11.90
CA SER A 150 -7.41 -12.41 -11.21
C SER A 150 -6.69 -13.34 -10.24
N ARG A 151 -5.63 -14.03 -10.69
CA ARG A 151 -4.87 -14.93 -9.83
C ARG A 151 -4.24 -14.22 -8.64
N GLU A 152 -3.67 -13.03 -8.86
CA GLU A 152 -3.10 -12.25 -7.78
C GLU A 152 -4.17 -11.76 -6.80
N LEU A 153 -5.31 -11.25 -7.26
CA LEU A 153 -6.41 -10.88 -6.36
C LEU A 153 -6.90 -12.09 -5.54
N SER A 154 -7.06 -13.27 -6.15
CA SER A 154 -7.52 -14.47 -5.45
C SER A 154 -6.63 -14.86 -4.28
N LYS A 155 -5.31 -14.74 -4.41
CA LYS A 155 -4.34 -14.97 -3.30
C LYS A 155 -4.57 -14.05 -2.12
N TRP A 156 -4.88 -12.78 -2.37
CA TRP A 156 -5.14 -11.82 -1.28
C TRP A 156 -6.55 -11.97 -0.70
N ILE A 157 -7.51 -12.46 -1.49
CA ILE A 157 -8.89 -12.71 -1.08
C ILE A 157 -9.03 -14.01 -0.28
N SER A 158 -8.19 -15.03 -0.50
CA SER A 158 -8.22 -16.29 0.26
C SER A 158 -8.11 -16.02 1.76
N GLY A 159 -7.24 -15.09 2.13
CA GLY A 159 -6.88 -14.82 3.52
C GLY A 159 -5.96 -15.90 4.10
N ASP A 160 -5.36 -16.73 3.25
CA ASP A 160 -4.30 -17.64 3.66
C ASP A 160 -2.97 -16.89 3.75
N GLN A 161 -2.24 -17.06 4.86
CA GLN A 161 -0.92 -16.48 5.03
C GLN A 161 0.13 -17.12 4.11
N PHE A 162 -0.08 -18.36 3.65
CA PHE A 162 0.84 -19.08 2.77
C PHE A 162 0.80 -18.57 1.33
N ASP A 163 -0.31 -17.94 0.92
CA ASP A 163 -0.44 -17.27 -0.37
C ASP A 163 0.35 -15.95 -0.45
N LEU A 164 0.76 -15.41 0.71
CA LEU A 164 1.49 -14.15 0.80
C LEU A 164 2.98 -14.38 0.64
N ARG A 165 3.61 -13.62 -0.25
CA ARG A 165 5.04 -13.75 -0.59
C ARG A 165 5.93 -12.70 0.07
N SER A 166 7.25 -12.89 -0.02
CA SER A 166 8.23 -11.89 0.41
C SER A 166 8.39 -10.80 -0.67
N TRP A 167 9.08 -9.70 -0.34
CA TRP A 167 9.35 -8.64 -1.32
C TRP A 167 10.13 -9.14 -2.53
N SER A 168 11.08 -10.05 -2.36
CA SER A 168 11.92 -10.59 -3.43
C SER A 168 11.14 -11.52 -4.37
N ASP A 169 10.08 -12.13 -3.85
CA ASP A 169 9.25 -13.13 -4.55
C ASP A 169 8.04 -12.54 -5.29
N TYR A 170 7.81 -11.22 -5.14
CA TYR A 170 6.82 -10.44 -5.91
C TYR A 170 7.47 -9.75 -7.09
#